data_AF-A0A2H3KD81-F1
#
_entry.id   AF-A0A2H3KD81-F1
#
_cell.length_a   1.000
_cell.length_b   1.000
_cell.length_c   1.000
_cell.angle_alpha   90.00
_cell.angle_beta   90.00
_cell.angle_gamma   90.00
#
_symmetry.space_group_name_H-M   'P 1'
#
loop_
_entity.id
_entity.type
_entity.pdbx_description
1 polymer ?
#
loop_
_entity_poly.entity_id
_entity_poly.type
_entity_poly.pdbx_seq_one_letter_code
_entity_poly.pdbx_strand_id
1 'polypeptide(L)'
;MIEKFEGIELKEEHVISELEKIQKLGWKVSVDYNNIYRITINETKEINITKTSNYWTIRGLFYGKIKSITTNITNLTLFTFGLNSACKKLYIDLEIKNEPTSVRILEKTPLDNKVQLLQLIDNRKISKIFDPYFDERSLITLKALYSLGLKFSNDLKCFSQQKEINETIVKDFNVEMKTNLLVKKCKHEHRRFIILEDKTVIILGCSINNLDKNEVISIETNRELAKSDITFFNSKWEEIIQ
;
A
#
# COMPACT_ATOMS: atom_id res chain seq x y z
N MET A 1 -0.07 -18.62 27.50
CA MET A 1 1.22 -18.07 27.03
C MET A 1 0.87 -17.05 25.98
N ILE A 2 0.97 -15.77 26.29
CA ILE A 2 0.72 -14.70 25.32
C ILE A 2 2.05 -14.53 24.58
N GLU A 3 2.09 -14.89 23.30
CA GLU A 3 3.23 -14.61 22.44
C GLU A 3 3.49 -13.10 22.48
N LYS A 4 4.70 -12.73 22.92
CA LYS A 4 5.18 -11.35 22.81
C LYS A 4 5.29 -11.06 21.32
N PHE A 5 4.33 -10.31 20.79
CA PHE A 5 4.51 -9.62 19.52
C PHE A 5 5.73 -8.71 19.68
N GLU A 6 6.89 -9.13 19.18
CA GLU A 6 8.07 -8.29 19.01
C GLU A 6 7.78 -7.27 17.90
N GLY A 7 6.93 -6.29 18.23
CA GLY A 7 6.75 -5.11 17.42
C GLY A 7 8.06 -4.34 17.39
N ILE A 8 8.42 -3.83 16.21
CA ILE A 8 9.55 -2.91 16.05
C ILE A 8 9.39 -1.78 17.07
N GLU A 9 10.43 -1.56 17.88
CA GLU A 9 10.47 -0.49 18.87
C GLU A 9 10.19 0.86 18.21
N LEU A 10 9.29 1.65 18.80
CA LEU A 10 8.90 2.96 18.29
C LEU A 10 9.98 4.00 18.58
N LYS A 11 10.90 4.12 17.63
CA LYS A 11 11.88 5.20 17.57
C LYS A 11 11.25 6.52 17.14
N GLU A 12 12.00 7.60 17.37
CA GLU A 12 11.61 8.97 17.04
C GLU A 12 11.50 9.20 15.53
N GLU A 13 12.40 8.60 14.74
CA GLU A 13 12.30 8.62 13.27
C GLU A 13 10.97 8.07 12.74
N HIS A 14 10.38 7.07 13.41
CA HIS A 14 9.08 6.53 13.03
C HIS A 14 7.95 7.53 13.32
N VAL A 15 8.00 8.20 14.47
CA VAL A 15 7.01 9.23 14.86
C VAL A 15 7.08 10.43 13.92
N ILE A 16 8.29 10.90 13.60
CA ILE A 16 8.51 11.99 12.65
C ILE A 16 7.94 11.62 11.27
N SER A 17 8.24 10.42 10.77
CA SER A 17 7.73 9.94 9.46
C SER A 17 6.19 9.95 9.40
N GLU A 18 5.51 9.48 10.45
CA GLU A 18 4.04 9.54 10.51
C GLU A 18 3.51 10.98 10.58
N LEU A 19 4.20 11.86 11.29
CA LEU A 19 3.82 13.27 11.37
C LEU A 19 4.03 14.01 10.05
N GLU A 20 5.06 13.66 9.28
CA GLU A 20 5.26 14.18 7.92
C GLU A 20 4.13 13.74 6.97
N LYS A 21 3.63 12.50 7.10
CA LYS A 21 2.45 12.04 6.33
C LYS A 21 1.23 12.90 6.69
N ILE A 22 0.99 13.15 7.97
CA ILE A 22 -0.09 14.02 8.45
C ILE A 22 0.07 15.44 7.92
N GLN A 23 1.28 15.98 7.92
CA GLN A 23 1.56 17.31 7.37
C GLN A 23 1.30 17.39 5.87
N LYS A 24 1.66 16.34 5.09
CA LYS A 24 1.37 16.25 3.65
C LYS A 24 -0.12 16.23 3.35
N LEU A 25 -0.95 15.77 4.28
CA LEU A 25 -2.41 15.85 4.21
C LEU A 25 -2.96 17.26 4.52
N GLY A 26 -2.10 18.25 4.76
CA GLY A 26 -2.47 19.64 5.00
C GLY A 26 -2.66 20.03 6.47
N TRP A 27 -2.42 19.10 7.41
CA TRP A 27 -2.50 19.40 8.83
C TRP A 27 -1.30 20.20 9.32
N LYS A 28 -1.53 21.14 10.24
CA LYS A 28 -0.47 21.93 10.85
C LYS A 28 0.25 21.10 11.92
N VAL A 29 1.46 20.66 11.59
CA VAL A 29 2.36 19.95 12.52
C VAL A 29 3.48 20.89 12.96
N SER A 30 3.80 20.89 14.25
CA SER A 30 4.92 21.67 14.81
C SER A 30 5.58 20.91 15.95
N VAL A 31 6.81 21.28 16.30
CA VAL A 31 7.53 20.80 17.47
C VAL A 31 7.90 22.00 18.34
N ASP A 32 7.74 21.87 19.66
CA ASP A 32 8.16 22.92 20.61
C ASP A 32 9.54 22.65 21.22
N TYR A 33 10.02 23.59 22.05
CA TYR A 33 11.33 23.53 22.71
C TYR A 33 11.47 22.38 23.71
N ASN A 34 10.38 21.74 24.11
CA ASN A 34 10.38 20.57 24.99
C ASN A 34 10.25 19.25 24.20
N ASN A 35 10.44 19.29 22.87
CA ASN A 35 10.24 18.16 21.96
C ASN A 35 8.81 17.58 22.04
N ILE A 36 7.82 18.44 22.28
CA ILE A 36 6.41 18.07 22.14
C ILE A 36 6.01 18.29 20.69
N TYR A 37 5.70 17.21 20.00
CA TYR A 37 5.12 17.29 18.66
C TYR A 37 3.63 17.60 18.79
N ARG A 38 3.15 18.60 18.06
CA ARG A 38 1.76 19.07 18.08
C ARG A 38 1.13 19.01 16.71
N ILE A 39 -0.06 18.44 16.64
CA ILE A 39 -0.96 18.54 15.50
C ILE A 39 -2.04 19.56 15.88
N THR A 40 -1.99 20.75 15.29
CA THR A 40 -2.99 21.81 15.51
C THR A 40 -4.14 21.62 14.55
N ILE A 41 -5.34 21.41 15.11
CA ILE A 41 -6.57 21.21 14.33
C ILE A 41 -7.31 22.53 14.15
N ASN A 42 -7.44 23.28 15.24
CA ASN A 42 -7.92 24.66 15.25
C ASN A 42 -7.50 25.33 16.58
N GLU A 43 -7.95 26.56 16.83
CA GLU A 43 -7.61 27.33 18.05
C GLU A 43 -8.00 26.63 19.37
N THR A 44 -8.91 25.66 19.30
CA THR A 44 -9.49 24.99 20.48
C THR A 44 -9.07 23.54 20.61
N LYS A 45 -8.52 22.92 19.56
CA LYS A 45 -8.22 21.49 19.48
C LYS A 45 -6.79 21.25 19.01
N GLU A 46 -6.05 20.45 19.77
CA GLU A 46 -4.71 20.00 19.41
C GLU A 46 -4.46 18.56 19.88
N ILE A 47 -3.51 17.88 19.24
CA ILE A 47 -3.00 16.58 19.69
C ILE A 47 -1.52 16.74 20.00
N ASN A 48 -1.13 16.43 21.24
CA ASN A 48 0.26 16.50 21.71
C ASN A 48 0.84 15.10 21.82
N ILE A 49 2.03 14.93 21.27
CA ILE A 49 2.77 13.67 21.21
C ILE A 49 4.11 13.92 21.90
N THR A 50 4.36 13.18 22.98
CA THR A 50 5.53 13.39 23.84
C THR A 50 6.26 12.09 24.07
N LYS A 51 7.59 12.11 23.93
CA LYS A 51 8.46 11.01 24.31
C LYS A 51 8.74 11.07 25.81
N THR A 52 8.46 9.98 26.51
CA THR A 52 8.95 9.68 27.85
C THR A 52 10.04 8.63 27.69
N SER A 53 11.01 8.54 28.62
CA SER A 53 12.27 7.78 28.48
C SER A 53 12.18 6.49 27.64
N ASN A 54 11.16 5.66 27.88
CA ASN A 54 11.00 4.36 27.23
C ASN A 54 9.70 4.21 26.40
N TYR A 55 8.88 5.25 26.27
CA TYR A 55 7.60 5.15 25.58
C TYR A 55 7.05 6.51 25.13
N TRP A 56 6.11 6.48 24.20
CA TRP A 56 5.41 7.67 23.73
C TRP A 56 4.05 7.83 24.42
N THR A 57 3.63 9.08 24.55
CA THR A 57 2.31 9.45 25.03
C THR A 57 1.64 10.36 24.01
N ILE A 58 0.37 10.08 23.70
CA ILE A 58 -0.48 10.90 22.83
C ILE A 58 -1.63 11.46 23.67
N ARG A 59 -1.86 12.77 23.61
CA ARG A 59 -2.92 13.48 24.33
C ARG A 59 -3.75 14.30 23.36
N GLY A 60 -5.06 14.08 23.34
CA GLY A 60 -6.00 14.97 22.66
C GLY A 60 -6.48 16.06 23.62
N LEU A 61 -6.36 17.33 23.23
CA LEU A 61 -6.72 18.48 24.07
C LEU A 61 -7.86 19.29 23.44
N PHE A 62 -8.78 19.76 24.30
CA PHE A 62 -9.83 20.70 23.97
C PHE A 62 -9.80 21.87 24.95
N TYR A 63 -9.50 23.08 24.46
CA TYR A 63 -9.22 24.27 25.28
C TYR A 63 -8.15 24.00 26.36
N GLY A 64 -7.05 23.35 25.97
CA GLY A 64 -5.96 22.98 26.88
C GLY A 64 -6.28 21.88 27.89
N LYS A 65 -7.53 21.39 27.94
CA LYS A 65 -7.93 20.28 28.82
C LYS A 65 -7.78 18.95 28.10
N ILE A 66 -7.14 17.98 28.77
CA ILE A 66 -6.98 16.62 28.24
C ILE A 66 -8.36 15.95 28.11
N LYS A 67 -8.68 15.49 26.90
CA LYS A 67 -9.91 14.73 26.57
C LYS A 67 -9.62 13.26 26.29
N SER A 68 -8.40 12.97 25.86
CA SER A 68 -7.91 11.62 25.67
C SER A 68 -6.44 11.54 26.06
N ILE A 69 -6.03 10.38 26.53
CA ILE A 69 -4.62 10.07 26.76
C ILE A 69 -4.38 8.61 26.40
N THR A 70 -3.28 8.34 25.71
CA THR A 70 -2.77 7.00 25.46
C THR A 70 -1.29 7.02 25.80
N THR A 71 -0.90 6.19 26.78
CA THR A 71 0.47 6.07 27.29
C THR A 71 1.07 4.73 26.90
N ASN A 72 2.34 4.50 27.25
CA ASN A 72 3.03 3.23 26.99
C ASN A 72 3.03 2.83 25.52
N ILE A 73 3.10 3.80 24.61
CA ILE A 73 3.16 3.55 23.18
C ILE A 73 4.61 3.19 22.82
N THR A 74 4.84 1.91 22.53
CA THR A 74 6.18 1.34 22.30
C THR A 74 6.40 0.80 20.88
N ASN A 75 5.37 0.77 20.04
CA ASN A 75 5.47 0.36 18.63
C ASN A 75 4.50 1.20 17.76
N LEU A 76 4.65 1.09 16.44
CA LEU A 76 3.87 1.88 15.47
C LEU A 76 2.37 1.57 15.53
N THR A 77 1.98 0.32 15.78
CA THR A 77 0.57 -0.07 15.92
C THR A 77 -0.10 0.66 17.08
N LEU A 78 0.56 0.73 18.24
CA LEU A 78 0.07 1.47 19.40
C LEU A 78 0.05 2.99 19.15
N PHE A 79 0.96 3.49 18.33
CA PHE A 79 1.00 4.89 17.94
C PHE A 79 -0.22 5.27 17.12
N THR A 80 -0.49 4.52 16.04
CA THR A 80 -1.68 4.70 15.21
C THR A 80 -2.96 4.58 16.04
N PHE A 81 -3.03 3.60 16.94
CA PHE A 81 -4.16 3.45 17.85
C PHE A 81 -4.35 4.67 18.77
N GLY A 82 -3.28 5.15 19.41
CA GLY A 82 -3.33 6.30 20.30
C GLY A 82 -3.74 7.58 19.58
N LEU A 83 -3.27 7.75 18.35
CA LEU A 83 -3.62 8.88 17.50
C LEU A 83 -5.10 8.84 17.10
N ASN A 84 -5.58 7.69 16.61
CA ASN A 84 -6.99 7.49 16.28
C ASN A 84 -7.92 7.68 17.49
N SER A 85 -7.50 7.21 18.68
CA SER A 85 -8.22 7.42 19.94
C SER A 85 -8.35 8.91 20.27
N ALA A 86 -7.29 9.69 20.10
CA ALA A 86 -7.32 11.14 20.29
C ALA A 86 -8.23 11.85 19.29
N CYS A 87 -8.14 11.51 18.01
CA CYS A 87 -8.98 12.08 16.96
C CYS A 87 -10.47 11.82 17.24
N LYS A 88 -10.83 10.58 17.57
CA LYS A 88 -12.20 10.19 17.92
C LYS A 88 -12.74 10.99 19.11
N LYS A 89 -11.94 11.18 20.17
CA LYS A 89 -12.36 11.94 21.36
C LYS A 89 -12.49 13.44 21.14
N LEU A 90 -11.80 13.96 20.13
CA LEU A 90 -11.90 15.36 19.73
C LEU A 90 -12.93 15.59 18.62
N TYR A 91 -13.61 14.54 18.13
CA TYR A 91 -14.51 14.59 16.96
C TYR A 91 -13.80 15.17 15.75
N ILE A 92 -12.61 14.64 15.46
CA ILE A 92 -11.77 15.02 14.34
C ILE A 92 -11.62 13.77 13.50
N ASP A 93 -11.92 13.92 12.22
CA ASP A 93 -11.50 12.95 11.22
C ASP A 93 -10.15 13.41 10.70
N LEU A 94 -9.10 13.07 11.45
CA LEU A 94 -7.77 13.10 10.87
C LEU A 94 -7.82 11.96 9.87
N GLU A 95 -8.00 12.28 8.59
CA GLU A 95 -7.89 11.33 7.48
C GLU A 95 -6.45 10.79 7.38
N ILE A 96 -5.86 10.34 8.49
CA ILE A 96 -4.91 9.25 8.52
C ILE A 96 -5.74 8.03 8.12
N LYS A 97 -6.24 8.02 6.88
CA LYS A 97 -6.78 6.84 6.25
C LYS A 97 -5.66 5.84 6.41
N ASN A 98 -5.89 4.78 7.18
CA ASN A 98 -5.09 3.57 7.03
C ASN A 98 -5.02 3.37 5.51
N GLU A 99 -3.81 3.29 4.96
CA GLU A 99 -3.65 2.99 3.55
C GLU A 99 -4.60 1.84 3.24
N PRO A 100 -5.50 2.00 2.25
CA PRO A 100 -6.49 0.97 2.00
C PRO A 100 -5.73 -0.34 1.82
N THR A 101 -6.07 -1.34 2.63
CA THR A 101 -5.52 -2.68 2.49
C THR A 101 -6.38 -3.52 1.56
N SER A 102 -7.57 -3.03 1.21
CA SER A 102 -8.42 -3.59 0.19
C SER A 102 -9.33 -2.52 -0.43
N VAL A 103 -9.74 -2.78 -1.66
CA VAL A 103 -10.73 -2.00 -2.39
C VAL A 103 -11.70 -2.96 -3.07
N ARG A 104 -12.96 -2.55 -3.17
CA ARG A 104 -13.98 -3.25 -3.94
C ARG A 104 -14.11 -2.57 -5.30
N ILE A 105 -13.71 -3.26 -6.34
CA ILE A 105 -13.96 -2.81 -7.71
C ILE A 105 -15.40 -3.20 -8.10
N LEU A 106 -16.05 -2.34 -8.89
CA LEU A 106 -17.46 -2.51 -9.25
C LEU A 106 -17.65 -2.63 -10.76
N GLU A 107 -18.69 -3.33 -11.17
CA GLU A 107 -19.06 -3.37 -12.58
C GLU A 107 -19.36 -1.97 -13.12
N LYS A 108 -19.04 -1.74 -14.41
CA LYS A 108 -19.34 -0.49 -15.14
C LYS A 108 -18.64 0.78 -14.63
N THR A 109 -17.65 0.67 -13.73
CA THR A 109 -16.84 1.80 -13.24
C THR A 109 -15.33 1.61 -13.51
N PRO A 110 -14.92 1.34 -14.75
CA PRO A 110 -13.55 0.91 -15.06
C PRO A 110 -12.46 1.96 -14.75
N LEU A 111 -12.81 3.25 -14.73
CA LEU A 111 -11.87 4.31 -14.36
C LEU A 111 -11.65 4.32 -12.85
N ASP A 112 -12.72 4.31 -12.06
CA ASP A 112 -12.64 4.30 -10.60
C ASP A 112 -11.90 3.05 -10.10
N ASN A 113 -12.15 1.90 -10.72
CA ASN A 113 -11.45 0.65 -10.39
C ASN A 113 -9.93 0.74 -10.62
N LYS A 114 -9.50 1.43 -11.67
CA LYS A 114 -8.06 1.71 -11.92
C LYS A 114 -7.49 2.62 -10.85
N VAL A 115 -8.20 3.69 -10.49
CA VAL A 115 -7.78 4.63 -9.44
C VAL A 115 -7.66 3.92 -8.09
N GLN A 116 -8.62 3.06 -7.75
CA GLN A 116 -8.60 2.25 -6.53
C GLN A 116 -7.42 1.27 -6.50
N LEU A 117 -7.11 0.60 -7.61
CA LEU A 117 -5.90 -0.23 -7.70
C LEU A 117 -4.63 0.61 -7.50
N LEU A 118 -4.56 1.82 -8.06
CA LEU A 118 -3.42 2.72 -7.87
C LEU A 118 -3.28 3.17 -6.42
N GLN A 119 -4.39 3.40 -5.71
CA GLN A 119 -4.37 3.71 -4.28
C GLN A 119 -3.75 2.56 -3.47
N LEU A 120 -4.03 1.31 -3.82
CA LEU A 120 -3.38 0.15 -3.19
C LEU A 120 -1.89 0.06 -3.53
N ILE A 121 -1.50 0.42 -4.76
CA ILE A 121 -0.09 0.38 -5.17
C ILE A 121 0.71 1.53 -4.52
N ASP A 122 0.07 2.66 -4.25
CA ASP A 122 0.66 3.85 -3.59
C ASP A 122 2.06 4.21 -4.10
N ASN A 123 2.17 4.61 -5.36
CA ASN A 123 3.42 5.06 -6.00
C ASN A 123 4.57 4.04 -6.06
N ARG A 124 4.39 2.83 -5.52
CA ARG A 124 5.36 1.74 -5.62
C ARG A 124 5.43 1.21 -7.04
N LYS A 125 6.57 0.58 -7.35
CA LYS A 125 6.83 -0.01 -8.66
C LYS A 125 6.33 -1.44 -8.70
N ILE A 126 5.58 -1.80 -9.75
CA ILE A 126 5.27 -3.20 -10.04
C ILE A 126 6.52 -3.87 -10.57
N SER A 127 6.89 -5.01 -9.97
CA SER A 127 8.02 -5.83 -10.41
C SER A 127 7.61 -7.11 -11.13
N LYS A 128 6.50 -7.73 -10.70
CA LYS A 128 6.04 -9.01 -11.23
C LYS A 128 4.51 -9.04 -11.27
N ILE A 129 3.96 -9.72 -12.28
CA ILE A 129 2.52 -9.95 -12.41
C ILE A 129 2.31 -11.43 -12.68
N PHE A 130 1.62 -12.10 -11.76
CA PHE A 130 1.10 -13.43 -12.00
C PHE A 130 -0.36 -13.31 -12.39
N ASP A 131 -0.66 -13.41 -13.69
CA ASP A 131 -2.05 -13.42 -14.17
C ASP A 131 -2.19 -14.42 -15.32
N PRO A 132 -2.77 -15.61 -15.08
CA PRO A 132 -3.05 -16.61 -16.09
C PRO A 132 -3.73 -16.10 -17.36
N TYR A 133 -4.48 -15.00 -17.29
CA TYR A 133 -5.22 -14.46 -18.42
C TYR A 133 -4.53 -13.23 -19.03
N PHE A 134 -3.26 -12.98 -18.69
CA PHE A 134 -2.49 -11.85 -19.19
C PHE A 134 -2.38 -11.89 -20.72
N ASP A 135 -2.89 -10.87 -21.40
CA ASP A 135 -2.92 -10.77 -22.86
C ASP A 135 -2.65 -9.34 -23.33
N GLU A 136 -2.85 -9.05 -24.61
CA GLU A 136 -2.66 -7.69 -25.16
C GLU A 136 -3.58 -6.65 -24.49
N ARG A 137 -4.77 -7.05 -24.03
CA ARG A 137 -5.67 -6.16 -23.28
C ARG A 137 -5.10 -5.83 -21.91
N SER A 138 -4.38 -6.76 -21.28
CA SER A 138 -3.61 -6.47 -20.06
C SER A 138 -2.60 -5.34 -20.28
N LEU A 139 -1.91 -5.34 -21.42
CA LEU A 139 -0.96 -4.26 -21.77
C LEU A 139 -1.67 -2.93 -21.95
N ILE A 140 -2.84 -2.90 -22.61
CA ILE A 140 -3.65 -1.68 -22.74
C ILE A 140 -4.07 -1.16 -21.35
N THR A 141 -4.51 -2.04 -20.43
CA THR A 141 -4.83 -1.65 -19.06
C THR A 141 -3.62 -1.10 -18.32
N LEU A 142 -2.46 -1.75 -18.45
CA LEU A 142 -1.21 -1.30 -17.82
C LEU A 142 -0.76 0.06 -18.36
N LYS A 143 -0.89 0.32 -19.66
CA LYS A 143 -0.63 1.66 -20.23
C LYS A 143 -1.58 2.71 -19.65
N ALA A 144 -2.87 2.39 -19.53
CA ALA A 144 -3.84 3.30 -18.90
C ALA A 144 -3.49 3.59 -17.43
N LEU A 145 -3.06 2.58 -16.66
CA LEU A 145 -2.60 2.75 -15.28
C LEU A 145 -1.31 3.59 -15.20
N TYR A 146 -0.38 3.40 -16.15
CA TYR A 146 0.85 4.20 -16.24
C TYR A 146 0.56 5.68 -16.47
N SER A 147 -0.36 6.00 -17.38
CA SER A 147 -0.82 7.38 -17.61
C SER A 147 -1.47 8.02 -16.37
N LEU A 148 -1.96 7.20 -15.43
CA LEU A 148 -2.51 7.63 -14.14
C LEU A 148 -1.46 7.65 -13.01
N GLY A 149 -0.19 7.37 -13.31
CA GLY A 149 0.91 7.46 -12.35
C GLY A 149 1.49 6.13 -11.87
N LEU A 150 1.03 4.99 -12.41
CA LEU A 150 1.67 3.71 -12.14
C LEU A 150 3.13 3.72 -12.56
N LYS A 151 4.00 3.03 -11.81
CA LYS A 151 5.41 2.85 -12.14
C LYS A 151 5.73 1.37 -12.27
N PHE A 152 6.64 1.06 -13.17
CA PHE A 152 7.18 -0.29 -13.35
C PHE A 152 8.62 -0.36 -12.87
N SER A 153 9.06 -1.55 -12.49
CA SER A 153 10.48 -1.88 -12.37
C SER A 153 11.14 -1.82 -13.75
N ASN A 154 12.47 -1.79 -13.76
CA ASN A 154 13.22 -1.87 -15.01
C ASN A 154 13.02 -3.22 -15.71
N ASP A 155 12.91 -4.31 -14.95
CA ASP A 155 12.60 -5.65 -15.45
C ASP A 155 11.25 -6.10 -14.92
N LEU A 156 10.22 -6.04 -15.77
CA LEU A 156 8.86 -6.45 -15.43
C LEU A 156 8.65 -7.90 -15.89
N LYS A 157 8.33 -8.79 -14.96
CA LYS A 157 8.11 -10.22 -15.26
C LYS A 157 6.64 -10.58 -15.18
N CYS A 158 6.08 -11.15 -16.24
CA CYS A 158 4.66 -11.52 -16.31
C CYS A 158 4.47 -12.98 -16.71
N PHE A 159 3.45 -13.62 -16.14
CA PHE A 159 2.96 -14.91 -16.63
C PHE A 159 1.68 -14.74 -17.45
N SER A 160 1.49 -15.62 -18.44
CA SER A 160 0.26 -15.77 -19.21
C SER A 160 -0.01 -17.25 -19.49
N GLN A 161 -1.27 -17.67 -19.63
CA GLN A 161 -1.67 -18.98 -20.20
C GLN A 161 -2.18 -18.85 -21.63
N GLN A 162 -2.28 -17.62 -22.14
CA GLN A 162 -2.87 -17.33 -23.44
C GLN A 162 -1.87 -17.57 -24.58
N LYS A 163 -2.32 -17.31 -25.81
CA LYS A 163 -1.47 -17.24 -27.02
C LYS A 163 -0.30 -16.28 -26.80
N GLU A 164 0.75 -16.45 -27.59
CA GLU A 164 1.86 -15.49 -27.61
C GLU A 164 1.37 -14.08 -27.88
N ILE A 165 1.81 -13.15 -27.03
CA ILE A 165 1.55 -11.73 -27.18
C ILE A 165 2.42 -11.23 -28.34
N ASN A 166 1.86 -10.40 -29.22
CA ASN A 166 2.59 -9.85 -30.34
C ASN A 166 3.86 -9.10 -29.87
N GLU A 167 5.02 -9.52 -30.37
CA GLU A 167 6.32 -8.93 -29.99
C GLU A 167 6.41 -7.43 -30.27
N THR A 168 5.74 -6.95 -31.33
CA THR A 168 5.71 -5.52 -31.67
C THR A 168 5.02 -4.73 -30.57
N ILE A 169 3.89 -5.24 -30.07
CA ILE A 169 3.15 -4.61 -28.97
C ILE A 169 3.99 -4.60 -27.69
N VAL A 170 4.75 -5.67 -27.41
CA VAL A 170 5.66 -5.74 -26.27
C VAL A 170 6.81 -4.73 -26.40
N LYS A 171 7.42 -4.60 -27.60
CA LYS A 171 8.48 -3.63 -27.87
C LYS A 171 7.97 -2.20 -27.67
N ASP A 172 6.81 -1.87 -28.21
CA ASP A 172 6.19 -0.55 -28.05
C ASP A 172 5.90 -0.27 -26.57
N PHE A 173 5.37 -1.25 -25.85
CA PHE A 173 5.15 -1.15 -24.41
C PHE A 173 6.45 -0.87 -23.65
N ASN A 174 7.53 -1.59 -23.95
CA ASN A 174 8.82 -1.42 -23.29
C ASN A 174 9.40 -0.01 -23.47
N VAL A 175 9.33 0.52 -24.69
CA VAL A 175 9.78 1.89 -25.00
C VAL A 175 8.95 2.92 -24.25
N GLU A 176 7.62 2.81 -24.32
CA GLU A 176 6.69 3.79 -23.75
C GLU A 176 6.77 3.82 -22.22
N MET A 177 6.83 2.64 -21.59
CA MET A 177 6.77 2.48 -20.13
C MET A 177 8.16 2.50 -19.47
N LYS A 178 9.24 2.57 -20.25
CA LYS A 178 10.64 2.51 -19.81
C LYS A 178 10.94 1.27 -18.96
N THR A 179 10.53 0.11 -19.45
CA THR A 179 10.69 -1.19 -18.78
C THR A 179 11.11 -2.27 -19.79
N ASN A 180 11.56 -3.40 -19.30
CA ASN A 180 11.83 -4.62 -20.04
C ASN A 180 10.83 -5.69 -19.61
N LEU A 181 9.72 -5.76 -20.33
CA LEU A 181 8.67 -6.75 -20.12
C LEU A 181 9.11 -8.11 -20.65
N LEU A 182 9.17 -9.08 -19.74
CA LEU A 182 9.36 -10.50 -20.03
C LEU A 182 8.06 -11.25 -19.74
N VAL A 183 7.55 -11.98 -20.72
CA VAL A 183 6.33 -12.78 -20.57
C VAL A 183 6.65 -14.26 -20.73
N LYS A 184 6.31 -15.08 -19.73
CA LYS A 184 6.44 -16.54 -19.79
C LYS A 184 5.07 -17.22 -19.79
N LYS A 185 4.97 -18.38 -20.45
CA LYS A 185 3.76 -19.20 -20.41
C LYS A 185 3.71 -20.03 -19.14
N CYS A 186 2.61 -19.99 -18.40
CA CYS A 186 2.35 -20.87 -17.26
C CYS A 186 1.27 -21.91 -17.64
N LYS A 187 1.20 -23.07 -16.97
CA LYS A 187 0.15 -24.07 -17.19
C LYS A 187 -0.71 -24.21 -15.92
N HIS A 188 -2.03 -24.27 -16.09
CA HIS A 188 -3.01 -24.71 -15.07
C HIS A 188 -2.96 -24.01 -13.70
N GLU A 189 -2.95 -22.69 -13.71
CA GLU A 189 -3.01 -21.84 -12.51
C GLU A 189 -4.19 -20.87 -12.55
N HIS A 190 -4.74 -20.56 -11.38
CA HIS A 190 -5.85 -19.60 -11.23
C HIS A 190 -5.49 -18.41 -10.34
N ARG A 191 -4.35 -18.45 -9.66
CA ARG A 191 -3.90 -17.35 -8.80
C ARG A 191 -3.71 -16.09 -9.64
N ARG A 192 -4.03 -14.93 -9.06
CA ARG A 192 -3.83 -13.63 -9.69
C ARG A 192 -3.29 -12.67 -8.65
N PHE A 193 -2.06 -12.21 -8.85
CA PHE A 193 -1.43 -11.28 -7.93
C PHE A 193 -0.34 -10.46 -8.61
N ILE A 194 -0.04 -9.32 -8.01
CA ILE A 194 1.03 -8.40 -8.40
C ILE A 194 2.04 -8.36 -7.27
N ILE A 195 3.33 -8.42 -7.60
CA ILE A 195 4.42 -8.23 -6.62
C ILE A 195 5.10 -6.89 -6.90
N LEU A 196 5.15 -6.03 -5.90
CA LEU A 196 5.82 -4.74 -5.95
C LEU A 196 7.32 -4.88 -5.62
N GLU A 197 8.15 -3.90 -5.99
CA GLU A 197 9.60 -3.95 -5.74
C GLU A 197 9.95 -4.13 -4.25
N ASP A 198 9.14 -3.55 -3.35
CA ASP A 198 9.26 -3.62 -1.89
C ASP A 198 8.78 -4.97 -1.30
N LYS A 199 8.46 -5.96 -2.15
CA LYS A 199 7.93 -7.28 -1.79
C LYS A 199 6.49 -7.27 -1.25
N THR A 200 5.77 -6.17 -1.38
CA THR A 200 4.32 -6.17 -1.16
C THR A 200 3.63 -7.00 -2.24
N VAL A 201 2.64 -7.81 -1.85
CA VAL A 201 1.81 -8.60 -2.76
C VAL A 201 0.39 -8.04 -2.78
N ILE A 202 -0.12 -7.76 -3.97
CA ILE A 202 -1.51 -7.37 -4.19
C ILE A 202 -2.25 -8.55 -4.82
N ILE A 203 -3.25 -9.06 -4.14
CA ILE A 203 -4.14 -10.12 -4.60
C ILE A 203 -5.25 -9.50 -5.46
N LEU A 204 -5.48 -10.08 -6.64
CA LEU A 204 -6.51 -9.65 -7.57
C LEU A 204 -7.65 -10.68 -7.62
N GLY A 205 -8.89 -10.26 -7.34
CA GLY A 205 -10.07 -11.10 -7.57
C GLY A 205 -10.36 -11.37 -9.05
N CYS A 206 -9.88 -10.50 -9.95
CA CYS A 206 -10.03 -10.61 -11.41
C CYS A 206 -8.69 -10.55 -12.15
N SER A 207 -8.72 -10.79 -13.46
CA SER A 207 -7.57 -10.55 -14.33
C SER A 207 -7.38 -9.05 -14.55
N ILE A 208 -6.13 -8.63 -14.74
CA ILE A 208 -5.79 -7.23 -15.03
C ILE A 208 -6.37 -6.75 -16.38
N ASN A 209 -6.71 -7.66 -17.30
CA ASN A 209 -7.43 -7.30 -18.52
C ASN A 209 -8.93 -7.06 -18.30
N ASN A 210 -9.43 -7.27 -17.08
CA ASN A 210 -10.87 -7.28 -16.78
C ASN A 210 -11.19 -6.66 -15.42
N LEU A 211 -10.71 -5.43 -15.21
CA LEU A 211 -10.93 -4.64 -13.99
C LEU A 211 -12.34 -4.04 -13.90
N ASP A 212 -13.29 -4.40 -14.77
CA ASP A 212 -14.68 -3.93 -14.74
C ASP A 212 -15.65 -4.98 -14.12
N LYS A 213 -15.13 -5.83 -13.24
CA LYS A 213 -15.88 -6.83 -12.48
C LYS A 213 -16.19 -6.39 -11.07
N ASN A 214 -17.19 -7.01 -10.46
CA ASN A 214 -17.51 -6.84 -9.05
C ASN A 214 -16.68 -7.76 -8.16
N GLU A 215 -15.43 -7.38 -7.89
CA GLU A 215 -14.44 -8.19 -7.18
C GLU A 215 -13.70 -7.39 -6.10
N VAL A 216 -12.94 -8.10 -5.26
CA VAL A 216 -12.05 -7.48 -4.26
C VAL A 216 -10.62 -7.52 -4.75
N ILE A 217 -9.91 -6.41 -4.54
CA ILE A 217 -8.46 -6.32 -4.67
C ILE A 217 -7.91 -5.98 -3.29
N SER A 218 -6.85 -6.64 -2.85
CA SER A 218 -6.30 -6.42 -1.51
C SER A 218 -4.79 -6.60 -1.44
N ILE A 219 -4.16 -5.90 -0.51
CA ILE A 219 -2.80 -6.14 -0.08
C ILE A 219 -2.78 -7.38 0.82
N GLU A 220 -1.90 -8.33 0.54
CA GLU A 220 -1.65 -9.47 1.44
C GLU A 220 -0.89 -8.97 2.67
N THR A 221 -1.60 -8.90 3.80
CA THR A 221 -1.05 -8.38 5.07
C THR A 221 -0.35 -9.48 5.88
N ASN A 222 -0.60 -10.75 5.58
CA ASN A 222 0.12 -11.86 6.19
C ASN A 222 1.46 -12.07 5.47
N ARG A 223 2.55 -11.77 6.19
CA ARG A 223 3.92 -11.86 5.65
C ARG A 223 4.28 -13.25 5.13
N GLU A 224 3.82 -14.32 5.78
CA GLU A 224 4.12 -15.69 5.35
C GLU A 224 3.36 -16.06 4.08
N LEU A 225 2.12 -15.58 3.91
CA LEU A 225 1.36 -15.76 2.66
C LEU A 225 1.99 -14.96 1.52
N ALA A 226 2.34 -13.70 1.75
CA ALA A 226 3.06 -12.89 0.76
C ALA A 226 4.38 -13.55 0.32
N LYS A 227 5.15 -14.08 1.29
CA LYS A 227 6.38 -14.82 1.02
C LYS A 227 6.12 -16.10 0.22
N SER A 228 5.03 -16.80 0.49
CA SER A 228 4.59 -17.99 -0.26
C SER A 228 4.33 -17.66 -1.72
N ASP A 229 3.56 -16.60 -2.01
CA ASP A 229 3.26 -16.19 -3.40
C ASP A 229 4.50 -15.68 -4.15
N ILE A 230 5.41 -14.97 -3.47
CA ILE A 230 6.70 -14.58 -4.05
C ILE A 230 7.54 -15.82 -4.39
N THR A 231 7.59 -16.79 -3.49
CA THR A 231 8.34 -18.05 -3.69
C THR A 231 7.75 -18.84 -4.85
N PHE A 232 6.43 -18.95 -4.90
CA PHE A 232 5.69 -19.59 -5.97
C PHE A 232 5.94 -18.92 -7.33
N PHE A 233 5.89 -17.58 -7.40
CA PHE A 233 6.24 -16.86 -8.64
C PHE A 233 7.64 -17.21 -9.11
N ASN A 234 8.62 -17.13 -8.20
CA ASN A 234 10.02 -17.37 -8.54
C ASN A 234 10.24 -18.81 -8.98
N SER A 235 9.67 -19.80 -8.27
CA SER A 235 9.83 -21.20 -8.65
C SER A 235 9.27 -21.48 -10.04
N LYS A 236 8.08 -20.94 -10.35
CA LYS A 236 7.50 -21.03 -11.70
C LYS A 236 8.36 -20.33 -12.74
N TRP A 237 9.00 -19.22 -12.37
CA TRP A 237 9.84 -18.47 -13.29
C TRP A 237 11.10 -19.24 -13.69
N GLU A 238 11.69 -19.97 -12.75
CA GLU A 238 12.88 -20.80 -12.98
C GLU A 238 12.55 -22.15 -13.65
N GLU A 239 11.36 -22.74 -13.40
CA GLU A 239 10.92 -24.00 -14.04
C GLU A 239 10.86 -23.90 -15.57
N ILE A 240 10.52 -22.72 -16.10
CA ILE A 240 10.37 -22.50 -17.53
C ILE A 240 11.74 -22.11 -18.10
N ILE A 241 12.55 -23.12 -18.39
CA ILE A 241 13.73 -22.99 -19.22
C ILE A 241 13.24 -22.82 -20.67
N GLN A 242 13.72 -21.77 -21.34
CA GLN A 242 13.43 -21.47 -22.75
C GLN A 242 13.83 -22.62 -23.67
#